data_AF-A0A0U3GUY6-F1
#
_entry.id   AF-A0A0U3GUY6-F1
#
_cell.length_a   1.000
_cell.length_b   1.000
_cell.length_c   1.000
_cell.angle_alpha   90.00
_cell.angle_beta   90.00
_cell.angle_gamma   90.00
#
_symmetry.space_group_name_H-M   'P 1'
#
loop_
_entity.id
_entity.type
_entity.pdbx_description
1 polymer ?
#
loop_
_entity_poly.entity_id
_entity_poly.type
_entity_poly.pdbx_seq_one_letter_code
_entity_poly.pdbx_strand_id
1 'polypeptide(L)'
;MNTQLQVTTPYSRFRSAIYRTLHKPYLVTCLVSYAVILLLVFAYLQQPAKYRSDLDMVLPGTGANSNVSLDEVGQVVSSTTAPFGKGYNPKVNYKEMLMSKNLIENAAKSMGMTAAAFGRPKVRLTEQTSILKIEITGASPRIAENKAWALYDALQNQLDYLRADEVKRRDASIKSVLDQYRERLNYTRNNITDFQQRSLLISRDQLDQQMRTLSNLKEQVAIVKAEIGRSEYYVSQLSVDLGVSPSMAGQAFVLQSDGEFRAYLSELDNSAAQLSEYRSRWDDGHPMVKAELARFDQSKVALINRSVGLVGINAAHAFHTTDLANNPNRAQLFADLISAFAAKKGSEAKLIELENAVQLLNEKLKVYAREAAELERLEREFDLAKAVFTSAVARLEASKADVFASYPVIQLMSPPSLPVNSYSPKKSIAIAAALAAMIFLSMGILMINKRRVIISALMKQPD
;
A
#
# COMPACT_ATOMS: atom_id res chain seq x y z
N MET A 1 -79.73 70.99 76.74
CA MET A 1 -79.62 70.26 75.46
C MET A 1 -78.89 71.17 74.48
N ASN A 2 -77.64 70.81 74.17
CA ASN A 2 -76.70 71.57 73.35
C ASN A 2 -76.80 71.15 71.89
N THR A 3 -76.95 72.13 70.99
CA THR A 3 -76.56 72.02 69.58
C THR A 3 -76.21 73.41 69.06
N GLN A 4 -74.91 73.74 69.06
CA GLN A 4 -74.38 74.91 68.36
C GLN A 4 -73.92 74.50 66.95
N LEU A 5 -74.39 75.22 65.93
CA LEU A 5 -73.96 75.10 64.54
C LEU A 5 -72.60 75.81 64.35
N GLN A 6 -71.57 75.06 63.97
CA GLN A 6 -70.24 75.60 63.66
C GLN A 6 -70.14 76.11 62.20
N VAL A 7 -69.55 77.30 62.05
CA VAL A 7 -69.26 77.95 60.75
C VAL A 7 -67.98 77.37 60.13
N THR A 8 -68.02 77.00 58.85
CA THR A 8 -66.89 76.37 58.15
C THR A 8 -65.77 77.35 57.79
N THR A 9 -64.54 77.10 58.23
CA THR A 9 -63.31 77.84 57.88
C THR A 9 -62.64 77.28 56.61
N PRO A 10 -61.84 78.06 55.85
CA PRO A 10 -61.16 77.57 54.63
C PRO A 10 -60.22 76.38 54.88
N TYR A 11 -59.57 76.34 56.06
CA TYR A 11 -58.72 75.22 56.47
C TYR A 11 -59.50 73.93 56.75
N SER A 12 -60.73 74.02 57.28
CA SER A 12 -61.57 72.84 57.49
C SER A 12 -62.14 72.28 56.18
N ARG A 13 -62.33 73.12 55.15
CA ARG A 13 -62.67 72.69 53.79
C ARG A 13 -61.50 71.98 53.09
N PHE A 14 -60.27 72.45 53.27
CA PHE A 14 -59.09 71.77 52.74
C PHE A 14 -58.87 70.41 53.43
N ARG A 15 -58.98 70.37 54.77
CA ARG A 15 -58.87 69.13 55.54
C ARG A 15 -59.98 68.14 55.20
N SER A 16 -61.23 68.58 55.02
CA SER A 16 -62.34 67.70 54.63
C SER A 16 -62.24 67.22 53.18
N ALA A 17 -61.72 68.04 52.26
CA ALA A 17 -61.44 67.64 50.89
C ALA A 17 -60.34 66.58 50.79
N ILE A 18 -59.26 66.73 51.58
CA ILE A 18 -58.21 65.71 51.72
C ILE A 18 -58.79 64.45 52.36
N TYR A 19 -59.55 64.57 53.46
CA TYR A 19 -60.16 63.41 54.11
C TYR A 19 -61.10 62.65 53.16
N ARG A 20 -61.93 63.36 52.37
CA ARG A 20 -62.89 62.75 51.42
C ARG A 20 -62.20 62.07 50.23
N THR A 21 -61.04 62.54 49.82
CA THR A 21 -60.24 61.93 48.74
C THR A 21 -59.41 60.75 49.25
N LEU A 22 -58.87 60.84 50.46
CA LEU A 22 -58.13 59.76 51.14
C LEU A 22 -59.05 58.59 51.58
N HIS A 23 -60.32 58.85 51.89
CA HIS A 23 -61.24 57.80 52.34
C HIS A 23 -61.75 56.87 51.23
N LYS A 24 -61.35 57.09 49.97
CA LYS A 24 -61.59 56.13 48.88
C LYS A 24 -60.50 55.06 48.94
N PRO A 25 -60.80 53.82 49.40
CA PRO A 25 -59.78 52.80 49.64
C PRO A 25 -58.95 52.49 48.38
N TYR A 26 -59.56 52.58 47.20
CA TYR A 26 -58.91 52.32 45.92
C TYR A 26 -57.92 53.41 45.45
N LEU A 27 -58.02 54.65 45.96
CA LEU A 27 -57.11 55.74 45.58
C LEU A 27 -55.81 55.64 46.40
N VAL A 28 -55.94 55.36 47.70
CA VAL A 28 -54.77 55.15 48.58
C VAL A 28 -53.95 53.93 48.15
N THR A 29 -54.59 52.82 47.78
CA THR A 29 -53.88 51.63 47.28
C THR A 29 -53.14 51.90 45.97
N CYS A 30 -53.68 52.76 45.09
CA CYS A 30 -53.02 53.19 43.85
C CYS A 30 -51.77 54.05 44.11
N LEU A 31 -51.84 54.99 45.06
CA LEU A 31 -50.67 55.82 45.40
C LEU A 31 -49.55 55.01 46.07
N VAL A 32 -49.90 54.09 46.99
CA VAL A 32 -48.91 53.23 47.65
C VAL A 32 -48.20 52.32 46.65
N SER A 33 -48.94 51.75 45.70
CA SER A 33 -48.35 50.89 44.67
C SER A 33 -47.46 51.65 43.68
N TYR A 34 -47.80 52.89 43.31
CA TYR A 34 -46.89 53.74 42.54
C TYR A 34 -45.61 54.08 43.29
N ALA A 35 -45.70 54.34 44.61
CA ALA A 35 -44.52 54.57 45.44
C ALA A 35 -43.59 53.34 45.47
N VAL A 36 -44.16 52.13 45.55
CA VAL A 36 -43.39 50.87 45.50
C VAL A 36 -42.70 50.70 44.14
N ILE A 37 -43.40 50.98 43.03
CA ILE A 37 -42.81 50.91 41.68
C ILE A 37 -41.64 51.89 41.54
N LEU A 38 -41.81 53.14 41.99
CA LEU A 38 -40.75 54.15 41.93
C LEU A 38 -39.55 53.77 42.80
N LEU A 39 -39.78 53.21 43.99
CA LEU A 39 -38.71 52.72 44.87
C LEU A 39 -37.90 51.60 44.19
N LEU A 40 -38.57 50.63 43.56
CA LEU A 40 -37.91 49.55 42.84
C LEU A 40 -37.08 50.05 41.65
N VAL A 41 -37.59 51.04 40.91
CA VAL A 41 -36.88 51.67 39.78
C VAL A 41 -35.67 52.45 40.26
N PHE A 42 -35.79 53.18 41.37
CA PHE A 42 -34.68 53.90 41.99
C PHE A 42 -33.59 52.94 42.47
N ALA A 43 -33.97 51.85 43.14
CA ALA A 43 -33.04 50.80 43.57
C ALA A 43 -32.31 50.15 42.38
N TYR A 44 -33.00 49.94 41.25
CA TYR A 44 -32.37 49.43 40.01
C TYR A 44 -31.34 50.40 39.43
N LEU A 45 -31.63 51.71 39.46
CA LEU A 45 -30.73 52.74 38.92
C LEU A 45 -29.49 53.00 39.79
N GLN A 46 -29.52 52.64 41.08
CA GLN A 46 -28.36 52.72 41.99
C GLN A 46 -27.35 51.57 41.84
N GLN A 47 -27.63 50.55 41.03
CA GLN A 47 -26.69 49.46 40.80
C GLN A 47 -25.42 49.95 40.07
N PRO A 48 -24.23 49.40 40.37
CA PRO A 48 -22.99 49.81 39.74
C PRO A 48 -23.05 49.59 38.22
N ALA A 49 -22.54 50.57 37.48
CA ALA A 49 -22.51 50.53 36.02
C ALA A 49 -21.71 49.32 35.53
N LYS A 50 -22.33 48.51 34.67
CA LYS A 50 -21.68 47.39 33.99
C LYS A 50 -21.47 47.76 32.53
N TYR A 51 -20.26 47.56 32.05
CA TYR A 51 -19.87 47.76 30.66
C TYR A 51 -19.73 46.42 29.97
N ARG A 52 -20.01 46.36 28.67
CA ARG A 52 -19.98 45.14 27.88
C ARG A 52 -19.05 45.33 26.69
N SER A 53 -18.02 44.49 26.59
CA SER A 53 -17.15 44.44 25.41
C SER A 53 -17.58 43.26 24.54
N ASP A 54 -17.65 43.52 23.24
CA ASP A 54 -18.04 42.56 22.21
C ASP A 54 -16.83 42.22 21.33
N LEU A 55 -16.68 40.95 20.98
CA LEU A 55 -15.57 40.41 20.21
C LEU A 55 -16.08 39.38 19.21
N ASP A 56 -15.67 39.47 17.95
CA ASP A 56 -16.09 38.50 16.91
C ASP A 56 -14.88 37.71 16.43
N MET A 57 -14.99 36.37 16.47
CA MET A 57 -13.95 35.44 15.99
C MET A 57 -14.46 34.64 14.80
N VAL A 58 -13.62 34.43 13.81
CA VAL A 58 -13.89 33.55 12.67
C VAL A 58 -13.12 32.25 12.84
N LEU A 59 -13.87 31.15 12.74
CA LEU A 59 -13.32 29.82 12.57
C LEU A 59 -13.08 29.61 11.07
N PRO A 60 -11.86 29.25 10.64
CA PRO A 60 -11.59 29.00 9.23
C PRO A 60 -12.42 27.82 8.71
N GLY A 61 -12.77 27.90 7.43
CA GLY A 61 -13.52 26.85 6.70
C GLY A 61 -12.70 25.55 6.54
N THR A 62 -13.39 24.46 6.21
CA THR A 62 -12.83 23.11 6.17
C THR A 62 -11.83 22.91 5.01
N GLY A 63 -10.59 22.54 5.34
CA GLY A 63 -9.74 21.65 4.54
C GLY A 63 -8.46 22.27 3.96
N ALA A 64 -7.30 21.84 4.47
CA ALA A 64 -6.06 21.84 3.71
C ALA A 64 -5.91 20.45 3.06
N ASN A 65 -5.82 20.39 1.74
CA ASN A 65 -5.58 19.14 1.02
C ASN A 65 -4.10 19.09 0.64
N SER A 66 -3.37 18.08 1.11
CA SER A 66 -2.01 17.81 0.68
C SER A 66 -2.02 16.57 -0.22
N ASN A 67 -1.57 16.74 -1.46
CA ASN A 67 -1.46 15.65 -2.42
C ASN A 67 0.02 15.32 -2.63
N VAL A 68 0.41 14.09 -2.28
CA VAL A 68 1.77 13.60 -2.51
C VAL A 68 1.69 12.46 -3.52
N SER A 69 2.21 12.70 -4.72
CA SER A 69 2.43 11.66 -5.73
C SER A 69 3.82 11.06 -5.52
N LEU A 70 3.87 9.75 -5.30
CA LEU A 70 5.12 8.99 -5.30
C LEU A 70 5.26 8.36 -6.70
N ASP A 71 6.41 8.58 -7.33
CA ASP A 71 6.73 7.94 -8.61
C ASP A 71 6.83 6.42 -8.43
N GLU A 72 6.38 5.63 -9.41
CA GLU A 72 6.26 4.15 -9.41
C GLU A 72 5.30 3.47 -8.40
N VAL A 73 4.87 4.11 -7.31
CA VAL A 73 4.12 3.44 -6.21
C VAL A 73 2.63 3.86 -6.13
N GLY A 74 2.23 4.90 -6.87
CA GLY A 74 0.86 5.42 -6.92
C GLY A 74 0.65 6.71 -6.12
N GLN A 75 -0.55 7.28 -6.21
CA GLN A 75 -0.89 8.55 -5.56
C GLN A 75 -1.41 8.31 -4.13
N VAL A 76 -0.74 8.89 -3.13
CA VAL A 76 -1.25 8.91 -1.75
C VAL A 76 -2.01 10.22 -1.55
N VAL A 77 -3.32 10.17 -1.75
CA VAL A 77 -4.20 11.30 -1.42
C VAL A 77 -4.43 11.28 0.08
N SER A 78 -3.69 12.12 0.81
CA SER A 78 -4.01 12.41 2.20
C SER A 78 -5.09 13.50 2.21
N SER A 79 -6.36 13.08 2.08
CA SER A 79 -7.46 13.97 2.40
C SER A 79 -7.59 14.03 3.92
N THR A 80 -7.06 15.09 4.52
CA THR A 80 -7.50 15.52 5.83
C THR A 80 -8.91 16.08 5.66
N THR A 81 -9.89 15.18 5.54
CA THR A 81 -11.28 15.58 5.74
C THR A 81 -11.33 16.11 7.15
N ALA A 82 -11.71 17.38 7.30
CA ALA A 82 -11.82 17.98 8.63
C ALA A 82 -12.58 16.98 9.53
N PRO A 83 -12.10 16.67 10.74
CA PRO A 83 -12.61 15.57 11.58
C PRO A 83 -14.11 15.70 11.94
N PHE A 84 -14.77 16.75 11.46
CA PHE A 84 -16.18 17.09 11.59
C PHE A 84 -17.01 16.35 10.52
N GLY A 85 -17.22 15.05 10.72
CA GLY A 85 -18.21 14.29 9.95
C GLY A 85 -19.62 14.87 10.09
N LYS A 86 -20.52 14.56 9.14
CA LYS A 86 -21.93 14.98 9.10
C LYS A 86 -22.64 14.72 10.45
N GLY A 87 -22.61 15.69 11.36
CA GLY A 87 -23.21 15.57 12.70
C GLY A 87 -22.49 16.38 13.80
N TYR A 88 -21.22 16.75 13.60
CA TYR A 88 -20.44 17.47 14.62
C TYR A 88 -20.15 18.91 14.20
N ASN A 89 -20.59 19.88 15.00
CA ASN A 89 -20.35 21.30 14.74
C ASN A 89 -19.16 21.80 15.57
N PRO A 90 -18.00 22.11 14.97
CA PRO A 90 -16.81 22.57 15.71
C PRO A 90 -17.11 23.80 16.56
N LYS A 91 -18.05 24.66 16.14
CA LYS A 91 -18.45 25.86 16.87
C LYS A 91 -18.95 25.56 18.28
N VAL A 92 -19.56 24.38 18.50
CA VAL A 92 -20.03 23.96 19.82
C VAL A 92 -18.84 23.64 20.73
N ASN A 93 -17.82 22.94 20.22
CA ASN A 93 -16.62 22.63 20.99
C ASN A 93 -15.88 23.91 21.40
N TYR A 94 -15.68 24.85 20.47
CA TYR A 94 -15.04 26.14 20.79
C TYR A 94 -15.87 26.96 21.79
N LYS A 95 -17.20 26.91 21.70
CA LYS A 95 -18.09 27.55 22.68
C LYS A 95 -17.90 26.94 24.08
N GLU A 96 -17.87 25.62 24.20
CA GLU A 96 -17.64 24.95 25.48
C GLU A 96 -16.23 25.20 26.02
N MET A 97 -15.21 25.27 25.15
CA MET A 97 -13.84 25.65 25.54
C MET A 97 -13.79 27.07 26.12
N LEU A 98 -14.46 28.03 25.46
CA LEU A 98 -14.56 29.42 25.92
C LEU A 98 -15.32 29.58 27.24
N MET A 99 -16.25 28.67 27.53
CA MET A 99 -17.00 28.63 28.79
C MET A 99 -16.33 27.76 29.87
N SER A 100 -15.23 27.08 29.54
CA SER A 100 -14.56 26.16 30.45
C SER A 100 -13.92 26.90 31.64
N LYS A 101 -13.93 26.24 32.80
CA LYS A 101 -13.38 26.81 34.05
C LYS A 101 -11.88 27.09 33.91
N ASN A 102 -11.13 26.14 33.35
CA ASN A 102 -9.67 26.26 33.19
C ASN A 102 -9.29 27.46 32.32
N LEU A 103 -10.03 27.70 31.23
CA LEU A 103 -9.77 28.84 30.36
C LEU A 103 -10.04 30.16 31.07
N ILE A 104 -11.18 30.25 31.77
CA ILE A 104 -11.58 31.43 32.53
C ILE A 104 -10.57 31.69 33.67
N GLU A 105 -10.07 30.65 34.32
CA GLU A 105 -9.03 30.77 35.35
C GLU A 105 -7.71 31.27 34.78
N ASN A 106 -7.28 30.77 33.63
CA ASN A 106 -6.06 31.23 32.96
C ASN A 106 -6.18 32.69 32.50
N ALA A 107 -7.34 33.08 31.95
CA ALA A 107 -7.64 34.46 31.59
C ALA A 107 -7.75 35.39 32.82
N ALA A 108 -8.27 34.88 33.94
CA ALA A 108 -8.34 35.64 35.20
C ALA A 108 -6.94 35.83 35.81
N LYS A 109 -6.09 34.79 35.76
CA LYS A 109 -4.70 34.83 36.22
C LYS A 109 -3.85 35.82 35.42
N SER A 110 -4.01 35.90 34.10
CA SER A 110 -3.27 36.88 33.27
C SER A 110 -3.61 38.33 33.64
N MET A 111 -4.78 38.57 34.21
CA MET A 111 -5.20 39.89 34.71
C MET A 111 -5.05 40.06 36.23
N GLY A 112 -4.47 39.10 36.93
CA GLY A 112 -4.29 39.15 38.40
C GLY A 112 -5.60 39.17 39.20
N MET A 113 -6.68 38.59 38.67
CA MET A 113 -7.99 38.55 39.33
C MET A 113 -8.48 37.12 39.58
N THR A 114 -9.50 36.97 40.43
CA THR A 114 -10.13 35.67 40.70
C THR A 114 -11.12 35.32 39.57
N ALA A 115 -11.34 34.02 39.32
CA ALA A 115 -12.27 33.56 38.28
C ALA A 115 -13.71 34.06 38.51
N ALA A 116 -14.11 34.23 39.77
CA ALA A 116 -15.40 34.81 40.14
C ALA A 116 -15.50 36.29 39.73
N ALA A 117 -14.43 37.08 39.90
CA ALA A 117 -14.36 38.48 39.51
C ALA A 117 -14.26 38.67 37.99
N PHE A 118 -13.68 37.70 37.27
CA PHE A 118 -13.61 37.68 35.81
C PHE A 118 -15.02 37.54 35.21
N GLY A 119 -15.85 36.65 35.76
CA GLY A 119 -17.21 36.42 35.30
C GLY A 119 -17.28 35.50 34.08
N ARG A 120 -18.47 35.01 33.74
CA ARG A 120 -18.65 34.10 32.59
C ARG A 120 -18.93 34.88 31.31
N PRO A 121 -18.21 34.61 30.21
CA PRO A 121 -18.54 35.19 28.91
C PRO A 121 -19.86 34.61 28.38
N LYS A 122 -20.61 35.41 27.62
CA LYS A 122 -21.75 34.92 26.83
C LYS A 122 -21.27 34.68 25.41
N VAL A 123 -21.31 33.43 24.97
CA VAL A 123 -20.89 33.03 23.63
C VAL A 123 -22.12 32.72 22.79
N ARG A 124 -22.30 33.46 21.69
CA ARG A 124 -23.40 33.24 20.75
C ARG A 124 -22.86 32.69 19.44
N LEU A 125 -23.53 31.65 18.93
CA LEU A 125 -23.25 31.07 17.63
C LEU A 125 -24.19 31.72 16.63
N THR A 126 -23.64 32.30 15.56
CA THR A 126 -24.47 32.78 14.46
C THR A 126 -24.74 31.59 13.53
N GLU A 127 -26.02 31.34 13.25
CA GLU A 127 -26.43 30.28 12.32
C GLU A 127 -25.89 30.60 10.91
N GLN A 128 -25.53 29.56 10.15
CA GLN A 128 -25.04 29.67 8.76
C GLN A 128 -23.74 30.48 8.54
N THR A 129 -23.03 30.91 9.59
CA THR A 129 -21.70 31.56 9.47
C THR A 129 -20.66 30.86 10.35
N SER A 130 -19.37 31.07 10.06
CA SER A 130 -18.25 30.59 10.89
C SER A 130 -17.87 31.57 12.01
N ILE A 131 -18.75 32.51 12.34
CA ILE A 131 -18.49 33.60 13.29
C ILE A 131 -19.00 33.23 14.69
N LEU A 132 -18.14 33.40 15.68
CA LEU A 132 -18.44 33.24 17.10
C LEU A 132 -18.44 34.61 17.79
N LYS A 133 -19.57 34.97 18.42
CA LYS A 133 -19.71 36.26 19.12
C LYS A 133 -19.45 36.11 20.62
N ILE A 134 -18.36 36.74 21.02
CA ILE A 134 -17.81 37.08 22.33
C ILE A 134 -18.52 38.21 23.10
N GLU A 135 -19.27 37.99 24.19
CA GLU A 135 -19.70 39.10 25.06
C GLU A 135 -19.16 38.93 26.48
N ILE A 136 -18.41 39.92 26.99
CA ILE A 136 -17.91 39.92 28.37
C ILE A 136 -18.24 41.23 29.07
N THR A 137 -18.47 41.17 30.39
CA THR A 137 -18.83 42.35 31.19
C THR A 137 -17.74 42.74 32.20
N GLY A 138 -17.54 44.04 32.35
CA GLY A 138 -16.57 44.64 33.26
C GLY A 138 -17.16 45.81 34.04
N ALA A 139 -16.48 46.18 35.13
CA ALA A 139 -16.83 47.33 35.96
C ALA A 139 -16.49 48.68 35.29
N SER A 140 -15.55 48.68 34.34
CA SER A 140 -15.20 49.84 33.51
C SER A 140 -15.06 49.42 32.04
N PRO A 141 -15.14 50.37 31.09
CA PRO A 141 -14.94 50.08 29.66
C PRO A 141 -13.62 49.37 29.38
N ARG A 142 -12.52 49.89 29.95
CA ARG A 142 -11.17 49.35 29.77
C ARG A 142 -10.99 47.97 30.42
N ILE A 143 -11.62 47.73 31.57
CA ILE A 143 -11.60 46.40 32.20
C ILE A 143 -12.38 45.40 31.34
N ALA A 144 -13.51 45.79 30.75
CA ALA A 144 -14.29 44.91 29.87
C ALA A 144 -13.49 44.53 28.60
N GLU A 145 -12.82 45.51 27.99
CA GLU A 145 -11.92 45.30 26.84
C GLU A 145 -10.74 44.39 27.20
N ASN A 146 -10.02 44.68 28.29
CA ASN A 146 -8.88 43.86 28.71
C ASN A 146 -9.30 42.43 29.06
N LYS A 147 -10.49 42.23 29.63
CA LYS A 147 -11.04 40.89 29.88
C LYS A 147 -11.29 40.11 28.59
N ALA A 148 -11.78 40.78 27.54
CA ALA A 148 -11.98 40.14 26.25
C ALA A 148 -10.64 39.76 25.59
N TRP A 149 -9.62 40.63 25.66
CA TRP A 149 -8.26 40.30 25.23
C TRP A 149 -7.66 39.13 26.01
N ALA A 150 -7.73 39.17 27.34
CA ALA A 150 -7.23 38.09 28.19
C ALA A 150 -7.90 36.74 27.90
N LEU A 151 -9.20 36.74 27.57
CA LEU A 151 -9.92 35.54 27.16
C LEU A 151 -9.44 35.01 25.80
N TYR A 152 -9.20 35.90 24.84
CA TYR A 152 -8.67 35.54 23.53
C TYR A 152 -7.25 34.97 23.62
N ASP A 153 -6.36 35.61 24.36
CA ASP A 153 -4.98 35.17 24.54
C ASP A 153 -4.93 33.82 25.28
N ALA A 154 -5.76 33.66 26.32
CA ALA A 154 -5.90 32.38 27.01
C ALA A 154 -6.39 31.27 26.05
N LEU A 155 -7.32 31.59 25.14
CA LEU A 155 -7.80 30.63 24.15
C LEU A 155 -6.71 30.25 23.16
N GLN A 156 -5.95 31.21 22.64
CA GLN A 156 -4.83 30.92 21.74
C GLN A 156 -3.78 30.04 22.40
N ASN A 157 -3.35 30.38 23.63
CA ASN A 157 -2.40 29.57 24.38
C ASN A 157 -2.91 28.15 24.64
N GLN A 158 -4.20 28.00 24.96
CA GLN A 158 -4.81 26.68 25.14
C GLN A 158 -4.84 25.88 23.83
N LEU A 159 -5.11 26.53 22.70
CA LEU A 159 -5.08 25.89 21.39
C LEU A 159 -3.66 25.49 20.99
N ASP A 160 -2.65 26.32 21.24
CA ASP A 160 -1.25 26.00 20.99
C ASP A 160 -0.78 24.81 21.83
N TYR A 161 -1.17 24.76 23.11
CA TYR A 161 -0.93 23.60 23.96
C TYR A 161 -1.58 22.32 23.38
N LEU A 162 -2.84 22.41 22.96
CA LEU A 162 -3.55 21.26 22.38
C LEU A 162 -2.96 20.84 21.03
N ARG A 163 -2.50 21.77 20.20
CA ARG A 163 -1.76 21.48 18.95
C ARG A 163 -0.47 20.73 19.26
N ALA A 164 0.30 21.19 20.24
CA ALA A 164 1.55 20.55 20.63
C ALA A 164 1.34 19.15 21.23
N ASP A 165 0.32 18.96 22.07
CA ASP A 165 -0.03 17.64 22.63
C ASP A 165 -0.53 16.68 21.54
N GLU A 166 -1.38 17.17 20.64
CA GLU A 166 -1.90 16.41 19.50
C GLU A 166 -0.74 15.92 18.61
N VAL A 167 0.18 16.81 18.21
CA VAL A 167 1.37 16.43 17.42
C VAL A 167 2.18 15.35 18.13
N LYS A 168 2.47 15.51 19.44
CA LYS A 168 3.23 14.52 20.21
C LYS A 168 2.55 13.16 20.25
N ARG A 169 1.23 13.12 20.52
CA ARG A 169 0.45 11.87 20.55
C ARG A 169 0.39 11.20 19.19
N ARG A 170 0.20 12.00 18.13
CA ARG A 170 0.14 11.52 16.76
C ARG A 170 1.49 10.95 16.32
N ASP A 171 2.59 11.66 16.59
CA ASP A 171 3.95 11.21 16.30
C ASP A 171 4.30 9.91 17.02
N ALA A 172 3.96 9.79 18.31
CA ALA A 172 4.20 8.57 19.08
C ALA A 172 3.40 7.37 18.51
N SER A 173 2.13 7.59 18.16
CA SER A 173 1.28 6.57 17.54
C SER A 173 1.83 6.12 16.17
N ILE A 174 2.16 7.08 15.30
CA ILE A 174 2.69 6.78 13.97
C ILE A 174 4.06 6.09 14.06
N LYS A 175 4.94 6.52 14.99
CA LYS A 175 6.23 5.86 15.20
C LYS A 175 6.07 4.39 15.60
N SER A 176 5.12 4.09 16.49
CA SER A 176 4.81 2.70 16.86
C SER A 176 4.36 1.86 15.66
N VAL A 177 3.55 2.43 14.76
CA VAL A 177 3.12 1.75 13.53
C VAL A 177 4.28 1.57 12.55
N LEU A 178 5.15 2.58 12.44
CA LEU A 178 6.34 2.53 11.59
C LEU A 178 7.33 1.46 12.06
N ASP A 179 7.48 1.29 13.37
CA ASP A 179 8.30 0.22 13.94
C ASP A 179 7.77 -1.16 13.56
N GLN A 180 6.44 -1.38 13.58
CA GLN A 180 5.82 -2.63 13.11
C GLN A 180 6.07 -2.87 11.61
N TYR A 181 5.97 -1.83 10.77
CA TYR A 181 6.28 -1.98 9.34
C TYR A 181 7.76 -2.27 9.10
N ARG A 182 8.66 -1.66 9.88
CA ARG A 182 10.09 -1.94 9.82
C ARG A 182 10.40 -3.38 10.24
N GLU A 183 9.78 -3.87 11.31
CA GLU A 183 9.91 -5.26 11.74
C GLU A 183 9.43 -6.23 10.65
N ARG A 184 8.27 -5.94 10.05
CA ARG A 184 7.74 -6.74 8.92
C ARG A 184 8.66 -6.72 7.71
N LEU A 185 9.25 -5.57 7.37
CA LEU A 185 10.22 -5.44 6.28
C LEU A 185 11.49 -6.26 6.53
N ASN A 186 12.00 -6.24 7.77
CA ASN A 186 13.15 -7.06 8.15
C ASN A 186 12.80 -8.55 8.12
N TYR A 187 11.60 -8.93 8.59
CA TYR A 187 11.11 -10.30 8.54
C TYR A 187 11.03 -10.83 7.10
N THR A 188 10.43 -10.08 6.17
CA THR A 188 10.35 -10.49 4.76
C THR A 188 11.73 -10.54 4.10
N ARG A 189 12.64 -9.62 4.44
CA ARG A 189 14.03 -9.67 3.96
C ARG A 189 14.79 -10.89 4.47
N ASN A 190 14.59 -11.25 5.73
CA ASN A 190 15.19 -12.43 6.33
C ASN A 190 14.64 -13.71 5.68
N ASN A 191 13.34 -13.79 5.40
CA ASN A 191 12.76 -14.94 4.69
C ASN A 191 13.39 -15.15 3.30
N ILE A 192 13.66 -14.07 2.55
CA ILE A 192 14.38 -14.15 1.27
C ILE A 192 15.79 -14.72 1.49
N THR A 193 16.50 -14.19 2.49
CA THR A 193 17.88 -14.60 2.79
C THR A 193 17.94 -16.07 3.22
N ASP A 194 17.05 -16.49 4.13
CA ASP A 194 16.93 -17.86 4.61
C ASP A 194 16.55 -18.83 3.49
N PHE A 195 15.69 -18.39 2.57
CA PHE A 195 15.36 -19.15 1.38
C PHE A 195 16.59 -19.32 0.48
N GLN A 196 17.29 -18.23 0.16
CA GLN A 196 18.51 -18.24 -0.68
C GLN A 196 19.65 -19.09 -0.09
N GLN A 197 19.72 -19.23 1.24
CA GLN A 197 20.71 -20.10 1.90
C GLN A 197 20.38 -21.60 1.77
N ARG A 198 19.09 -21.94 1.62
CA ARG A 198 18.62 -23.33 1.59
C ARG A 198 18.30 -23.82 0.18
N SER A 199 17.98 -22.91 -0.73
CA SER A 199 17.65 -23.22 -2.12
C SER A 199 18.91 -23.54 -2.93
N LEU A 200 18.75 -24.34 -3.98
CA LEU A 200 19.81 -24.58 -4.95
C LEU A 200 19.91 -23.45 -5.98
N LEU A 201 18.80 -22.72 -6.18
CA LEU A 201 18.73 -21.52 -6.99
C LEU A 201 18.93 -20.26 -6.12
N ILE A 202 19.98 -19.49 -6.40
CA ILE A 202 20.29 -18.25 -5.66
C ILE A 202 19.63 -17.03 -6.32
N SER A 203 19.53 -17.05 -7.65
CA SER A 203 18.99 -15.93 -8.45
C SER A 203 18.22 -16.39 -9.67
N ARG A 204 17.33 -15.53 -10.17
CA ARG A 204 16.58 -15.77 -11.41
C ARG A 204 17.49 -15.87 -12.63
N ASP A 205 18.56 -15.08 -12.67
CA ASP A 205 19.53 -15.07 -13.77
C ASP A 205 20.19 -16.45 -13.97
N GLN A 206 20.41 -17.19 -12.87
CA GLN A 206 20.92 -18.57 -12.96
C GLN A 206 19.93 -19.48 -13.70
N LEU A 207 18.63 -19.36 -13.45
CA LEU A 207 17.61 -20.16 -14.14
C LEU A 207 17.63 -19.86 -15.64
N ASP A 208 17.66 -18.59 -16.03
CA ASP A 208 17.71 -18.16 -17.43
C ASP A 208 18.97 -18.68 -18.14
N GLN A 209 20.13 -18.63 -17.47
CA GLN A 209 21.37 -19.19 -17.99
C GLN A 209 21.30 -20.72 -18.18
N GLN A 210 20.69 -21.44 -17.24
CA GLN A 210 20.52 -22.89 -17.34
C GLN A 210 19.52 -23.26 -18.44
N MET A 211 18.46 -22.48 -18.66
CA MET A 211 17.53 -22.68 -19.79
C MET A 211 18.23 -22.49 -21.14
N ARG A 212 19.09 -21.46 -21.27
CA ARG A 212 19.92 -21.27 -22.48
C ARG A 212 20.88 -22.44 -22.69
N THR A 213 21.48 -22.93 -21.63
CA THR A 213 22.37 -24.11 -21.68
C THR A 213 21.61 -25.35 -22.15
N LEU A 214 20.40 -25.59 -21.64
CA LEU A 214 19.53 -26.68 -22.10
C LEU A 214 19.17 -26.53 -23.59
N SER A 215 18.85 -25.32 -24.04
CA SER A 215 18.58 -25.04 -25.45
C SER A 215 19.78 -25.38 -26.33
N ASN A 216 20.97 -24.94 -25.93
CA ASN A 216 22.22 -25.22 -26.65
C ASN A 216 22.54 -26.73 -26.68
N LEU A 217 22.31 -27.45 -25.57
CA LEU A 217 22.49 -28.91 -25.55
C LEU A 217 21.51 -29.62 -26.49
N LYS A 218 20.25 -29.20 -26.52
CA LYS A 218 19.24 -29.77 -27.45
C LYS A 218 19.59 -29.48 -28.91
N GLU A 219 20.12 -28.30 -29.21
CA GLU A 219 20.64 -27.95 -30.53
C GLU A 219 21.80 -28.87 -30.92
N GLN A 220 22.76 -29.09 -30.01
CA GLN A 220 23.86 -30.04 -30.24
C GLN A 220 23.37 -31.47 -30.47
N VAL A 221 22.36 -31.93 -29.72
CA VAL A 221 21.72 -33.24 -29.95
C VAL A 221 21.15 -33.33 -31.36
N ALA A 222 20.46 -32.29 -31.84
CA ALA A 222 19.91 -32.27 -33.20
C ALA A 222 21.02 -32.32 -34.27
N ILE A 223 22.10 -31.56 -34.09
CA ILE A 223 23.25 -31.55 -34.99
C ILE A 223 23.92 -32.92 -35.04
N VAL A 224 24.18 -33.55 -33.88
CA VAL A 224 24.83 -34.87 -33.81
C VAL A 224 23.91 -35.95 -34.41
N LYS A 225 22.58 -35.87 -34.22
CA LYS A 225 21.64 -36.79 -34.88
C LYS A 225 21.71 -36.67 -36.40
N ALA A 226 21.77 -35.46 -36.93
CA ALA A 226 21.94 -35.24 -38.36
C ALA A 226 23.30 -35.79 -38.87
N GLU A 227 24.36 -35.62 -38.10
CA GLU A 227 25.70 -36.17 -38.42
C GLU A 227 25.72 -37.70 -38.41
N ILE A 228 25.05 -38.34 -37.44
CA ILE A 228 24.88 -39.80 -37.39
C ILE A 228 24.12 -40.26 -38.64
N GLY A 229 23.01 -39.61 -39.01
CA GLY A 229 22.24 -39.96 -40.20
C GLY A 229 23.06 -39.84 -41.50
N ARG A 230 23.86 -38.77 -41.64
CA ARG A 230 24.78 -38.59 -42.77
C ARG A 230 25.84 -39.70 -42.83
N SER A 231 26.46 -40.00 -41.68
CA SER A 231 27.51 -41.02 -41.59
C SER A 231 26.96 -42.42 -41.81
N GLU A 232 25.74 -42.69 -41.33
CA GLU A 232 25.02 -43.94 -41.56
C GLU A 232 24.73 -44.17 -43.05
N TYR A 233 24.21 -43.16 -43.75
CA TYR A 233 23.98 -43.25 -45.19
C TYR A 233 25.29 -43.49 -45.96
N TYR A 234 26.35 -42.75 -45.61
CA TYR A 234 27.66 -42.91 -46.24
C TYR A 234 28.25 -44.32 -46.03
N VAL A 235 28.22 -44.83 -44.80
CA VAL A 235 28.66 -46.20 -44.48
C VAL A 235 27.81 -47.24 -45.22
N SER A 236 26.48 -47.05 -45.28
CA SER A 236 25.57 -47.97 -45.97
C SER A 236 25.85 -48.02 -47.47
N GLN A 237 26.01 -46.86 -48.12
CA GLN A 237 26.29 -46.77 -49.55
C GLN A 237 27.64 -47.43 -49.88
N LEU A 238 28.68 -47.10 -49.12
CA LEU A 238 30.01 -47.66 -49.32
C LEU A 238 30.06 -49.17 -49.04
N SER A 239 29.28 -49.65 -48.07
CA SER A 239 29.14 -51.09 -47.80
C SER A 239 28.46 -51.84 -48.95
N VAL A 240 27.44 -51.24 -49.57
CA VAL A 240 26.78 -51.79 -50.77
C VAL A 240 27.73 -51.81 -51.97
N ASP A 241 28.43 -50.70 -52.23
CA ASP A 241 29.35 -50.56 -53.36
C ASP A 241 30.53 -51.53 -53.27
N LEU A 242 31.03 -51.80 -52.05
CA LEU A 242 32.13 -52.73 -51.81
C LEU A 242 31.69 -54.19 -51.62
N GLY A 243 30.39 -54.43 -51.41
CA GLY A 243 29.84 -55.77 -51.13
C GLY A 243 30.30 -56.37 -49.79
N VAL A 244 30.72 -55.53 -48.84
CA VAL A 244 31.25 -55.96 -47.54
C VAL A 244 30.71 -55.10 -46.41
N SER A 245 30.51 -55.70 -45.24
CA SER A 245 30.14 -54.95 -44.02
C SER A 245 31.38 -54.27 -43.41
N PRO A 246 31.21 -53.20 -42.60
CA PRO A 246 32.34 -52.57 -41.90
C PRO A 246 33.15 -53.52 -41.02
N SER A 247 32.49 -54.50 -40.38
CA SER A 247 33.17 -55.52 -39.56
C SER A 247 34.00 -56.47 -40.42
N MET A 248 33.48 -56.90 -41.58
CA MET A 248 34.24 -57.70 -42.55
C MET A 248 35.39 -56.92 -43.16
N ALA A 249 35.21 -55.61 -43.45
CA ALA A 249 36.27 -54.76 -43.97
C ALA A 249 37.44 -54.65 -42.99
N GLY A 250 37.16 -54.50 -41.69
CA GLY A 250 38.18 -54.54 -40.64
C GLY A 250 38.91 -55.89 -40.58
N GLN A 251 38.17 -57.00 -40.68
CA GLN A 251 38.75 -58.34 -40.69
C GLN A 251 39.66 -58.58 -41.91
N ALA A 252 39.21 -58.18 -43.10
CA ALA A 252 39.99 -58.26 -44.33
C ALA A 252 41.27 -57.41 -44.24
N PHE A 253 41.22 -56.22 -43.62
CA PHE A 253 42.39 -55.38 -43.41
C PHE A 253 43.43 -56.04 -42.49
N VAL A 254 42.99 -56.67 -41.39
CA VAL A 254 43.88 -57.43 -40.48
C VAL A 254 44.55 -58.58 -41.23
N LEU A 255 43.78 -59.38 -41.98
CA LEU A 255 44.31 -60.47 -42.79
C LEU A 255 45.33 -59.98 -43.83
N GLN A 256 45.01 -58.91 -44.55
CA GLN A 256 45.89 -58.34 -45.57
C GLN A 256 47.19 -57.77 -44.97
N SER A 257 47.17 -57.32 -43.71
CA SER A 257 48.35 -56.78 -43.04
C SER A 257 49.36 -57.87 -42.64
N ASP A 258 48.91 -59.12 -42.51
CA ASP A 258 49.72 -60.25 -42.08
C ASP A 258 50.62 -60.80 -43.21
N GLY A 259 51.92 -60.93 -42.92
CA GLY A 259 52.91 -61.36 -43.91
C GLY A 259 52.77 -62.83 -44.32
N GLU A 260 52.48 -63.72 -43.37
CA GLU A 260 52.30 -65.15 -43.65
C GLU A 260 51.03 -65.41 -44.45
N PHE A 261 49.95 -64.71 -44.11
CA PHE A 261 48.70 -64.75 -44.86
C PHE A 261 48.90 -64.36 -46.33
N ARG A 262 49.60 -63.25 -46.60
CA ARG A 262 49.91 -62.83 -47.98
C ARG A 262 50.78 -63.85 -48.72
N ALA A 263 51.74 -64.48 -48.03
CA ALA A 263 52.56 -65.53 -48.62
C ALA A 263 51.74 -66.78 -48.99
N TYR A 264 50.87 -67.27 -48.09
CA TYR A 264 49.99 -68.40 -48.39
C TYR A 264 48.96 -68.09 -49.47
N LEU A 265 48.45 -66.86 -49.53
CA LEU A 265 47.54 -66.42 -50.59
C LEU A 265 48.25 -66.41 -51.95
N SER A 266 49.46 -65.85 -52.02
CA SER A 266 50.27 -65.86 -53.24
C SER A 266 50.64 -67.28 -53.69
N GLU A 267 50.97 -68.18 -52.77
CA GLU A 267 51.27 -69.58 -53.08
C GLU A 267 50.03 -70.33 -53.59
N LEU A 268 48.86 -70.04 -53.00
CA LEU A 268 47.58 -70.57 -53.46
C LEU A 268 47.24 -70.09 -54.88
N ASP A 269 47.45 -68.81 -55.18
CA ASP A 269 47.21 -68.26 -56.52
C ASP A 269 48.18 -68.84 -57.56
N ASN A 270 49.47 -68.97 -57.20
CA ASN A 270 50.49 -69.57 -58.07
C ASN A 270 50.21 -71.05 -58.36
N SER A 271 49.92 -71.83 -57.33
CA SER A 271 49.58 -73.26 -57.47
C SER A 271 48.27 -73.47 -58.21
N ALA A 272 47.27 -72.60 -58.03
CA ALA A 272 46.03 -72.62 -58.81
C ALA A 272 46.26 -72.34 -60.31
N ALA A 273 47.10 -71.36 -60.64
CA ALA A 273 47.45 -71.04 -62.03
C ALA A 273 48.18 -72.20 -62.71
N GLN A 274 49.18 -72.79 -62.04
CA GLN A 274 49.91 -73.95 -62.55
C GLN A 274 49.02 -75.19 -62.67
N LEU A 275 48.16 -75.43 -61.68
CA LEU A 275 47.18 -76.52 -61.72
C LEU A 275 46.22 -76.37 -62.90
N SER A 276 45.77 -75.15 -63.20
CA SER A 276 44.92 -74.86 -64.36
C SER A 276 45.65 -75.13 -65.68
N GLU A 277 46.90 -74.70 -65.81
CA GLU A 277 47.74 -75.00 -66.98
C GLU A 277 47.95 -76.51 -67.17
N TYR A 278 48.27 -77.22 -66.09
CA TYR A 278 48.55 -78.66 -66.11
C TYR A 278 47.30 -79.48 -66.42
N ARG A 279 46.13 -79.11 -65.86
CA ARG A 279 44.85 -79.74 -66.19
C ARG A 279 44.39 -79.47 -67.62
N SER A 280 44.81 -78.36 -68.22
CA SER A 280 44.54 -78.10 -69.63
C SER A 280 45.38 -78.97 -70.57
N ARG A 281 46.52 -79.49 -70.12
CA ARG A 281 47.46 -80.28 -70.95
C ARG A 281 47.43 -81.77 -70.64
N TRP A 282 47.10 -82.14 -69.42
CA TRP A 282 47.18 -83.50 -68.91
C TRP A 282 45.92 -83.88 -68.13
N ASP A 283 45.61 -85.17 -68.12
CA ASP A 283 44.51 -85.74 -67.35
C ASP A 283 44.81 -85.73 -65.84
N ASP A 284 43.77 -85.79 -65.00
CA ASP A 284 43.85 -85.66 -63.53
C ASP A 284 44.75 -86.74 -62.88
N GLY A 285 45.01 -87.84 -63.58
CA GLY A 285 45.92 -88.90 -63.15
C GLY A 285 47.41 -88.56 -63.21
N HIS A 286 47.81 -87.51 -63.94
CA HIS A 286 49.21 -87.21 -64.23
C HIS A 286 49.99 -86.77 -62.98
N PRO A 287 51.25 -87.23 -62.76
CA PRO A 287 52.02 -86.94 -61.55
C PRO A 287 52.19 -85.43 -61.25
N MET A 288 52.36 -84.62 -62.30
CA MET A 288 52.48 -83.15 -62.15
C MET A 288 51.17 -82.51 -61.70
N VAL A 289 50.02 -82.99 -62.18
CA VAL A 289 48.69 -82.49 -61.77
C VAL A 289 48.44 -82.85 -60.30
N LYS A 290 48.78 -84.07 -59.88
CA LYS A 290 48.66 -84.50 -58.47
C LYS A 290 49.58 -83.73 -57.53
N ALA A 291 50.81 -83.45 -57.96
CA ALA A 291 51.77 -82.68 -57.16
C ALA A 291 51.28 -81.23 -56.94
N GLU A 292 50.80 -80.56 -57.99
CA GLU A 292 50.27 -79.20 -57.85
C GLU A 292 48.92 -79.15 -57.14
N LEU A 293 48.06 -80.17 -57.31
CA LEU A 293 46.82 -80.28 -56.54
C LEU A 293 47.11 -80.41 -55.04
N ALA A 294 48.10 -81.22 -54.65
CA ALA A 294 48.52 -81.36 -53.26
C ALA A 294 49.09 -80.04 -52.68
N ARG A 295 49.87 -79.28 -53.48
CA ARG A 295 50.37 -77.95 -53.08
C ARG A 295 49.24 -76.94 -52.91
N PHE A 296 48.27 -76.94 -53.82
CA PHE A 296 47.09 -76.10 -53.74
C PHE A 296 46.28 -76.40 -52.47
N ASP A 297 45.99 -77.68 -52.20
CA ASP A 297 45.24 -78.09 -51.01
C ASP A 297 45.98 -77.77 -49.70
N GLN A 298 47.30 -77.98 -49.66
CA GLN A 298 48.12 -77.63 -48.50
C GLN A 298 48.12 -76.12 -48.23
N SER A 299 48.29 -75.31 -49.28
CA SER A 299 48.27 -73.85 -49.18
C SER A 299 46.90 -73.34 -48.74
N LYS A 300 45.83 -73.96 -49.24
CA LYS A 300 44.44 -73.65 -48.84
C LYS A 300 44.19 -73.93 -47.36
N VAL A 301 44.63 -75.08 -46.86
CA VAL A 301 44.49 -75.42 -45.43
C VAL A 301 45.33 -74.48 -44.55
N ALA A 302 46.57 -74.19 -44.94
CA ALA A 302 47.45 -73.26 -44.22
C ALA A 302 46.84 -71.84 -44.16
N LEU A 303 46.30 -71.35 -45.28
CA LEU A 303 45.63 -70.06 -45.38
C LEU A 303 44.40 -69.98 -44.46
N ILE A 304 43.53 -71.00 -44.49
CA ILE A 304 42.34 -71.06 -43.62
C ILE A 304 42.75 -71.08 -42.15
N ASN A 305 43.71 -71.93 -41.76
CA ASN A 305 44.18 -72.00 -40.38
C ASN A 305 44.74 -70.67 -39.89
N ARG A 306 45.54 -69.98 -40.72
CA ARG A 306 46.08 -68.65 -40.40
C ARG A 306 44.95 -67.63 -40.25
N SER A 307 43.96 -67.64 -41.15
CA SER A 307 42.84 -66.70 -41.09
C SER A 307 41.98 -66.87 -39.84
N VAL A 308 41.71 -68.12 -39.44
CA VAL A 308 40.92 -68.43 -38.24
C VAL A 308 41.69 -68.02 -36.99
N GLY A 309 43.02 -68.18 -36.99
CA GLY A 309 43.88 -67.70 -35.90
C GLY A 309 43.90 -66.17 -35.74
N LEU A 310 43.69 -65.42 -36.82
CA LEU A 310 43.77 -63.95 -36.81
C LEU A 310 42.43 -63.27 -36.54
N VAL A 311 41.33 -63.75 -37.15
CA VAL A 311 40.02 -63.07 -37.11
C VAL A 311 38.85 -63.99 -36.73
N GLY A 312 39.14 -65.24 -36.38
CA GLY A 312 38.16 -66.21 -35.88
C GLY A 312 37.46 -67.04 -36.97
N ILE A 313 36.56 -67.93 -36.55
CA ILE A 313 35.94 -68.98 -37.39
C ILE A 313 35.17 -68.42 -38.60
N ASN A 314 34.69 -67.17 -38.53
CA ASN A 314 33.93 -66.51 -39.60
C ASN A 314 34.83 -65.89 -40.70
N ALA A 315 36.15 -66.02 -40.61
CA ALA A 315 37.11 -65.50 -41.58
C ALA A 315 36.92 -66.10 -42.99
N ALA A 316 36.29 -67.27 -43.09
CA ALA A 316 36.01 -67.97 -44.34
C ALA A 316 35.24 -67.14 -45.38
N HIS A 317 34.44 -66.16 -44.95
CA HIS A 317 33.65 -65.31 -45.84
C HIS A 317 34.40 -64.06 -46.33
N ALA A 318 35.51 -63.68 -45.70
CA ALA A 318 36.33 -62.55 -46.14
C ALA A 318 37.16 -62.88 -47.39
N PHE A 319 37.47 -64.16 -47.62
CA PHE A 319 38.41 -64.61 -48.65
C PHE A 319 38.04 -64.21 -50.08
N HIS A 320 36.76 -64.23 -50.45
CA HIS A 320 36.33 -63.92 -51.82
C HIS A 320 36.39 -62.41 -52.15
N THR A 321 36.58 -61.53 -51.16
CA THR A 321 36.62 -60.08 -51.35
C THR A 321 37.98 -59.44 -51.02
N THR A 322 38.99 -60.25 -50.68
CA THR A 322 40.30 -59.82 -50.14
C THR A 322 41.35 -59.51 -51.21
N ASP A 323 41.00 -59.35 -52.49
CA ASP A 323 41.96 -58.84 -53.48
C ASP A 323 42.15 -57.31 -53.35
N LEU A 324 42.71 -56.90 -52.22
CA LEU A 324 43.11 -55.52 -51.92
C LEU A 324 44.55 -55.24 -52.40
N ALA A 325 45.35 -56.28 -52.64
CA ALA A 325 46.74 -56.15 -53.10
C ALA A 325 46.83 -55.65 -54.54
N ASN A 326 45.90 -56.08 -55.41
CA ASN A 326 45.93 -55.75 -56.83
C ASN A 326 45.22 -54.41 -57.17
N ASN A 327 44.51 -53.80 -56.22
CA ASN A 327 43.79 -52.53 -56.45
C ASN A 327 43.92 -51.54 -55.28
N PRO A 328 44.86 -50.58 -55.34
CA PRO A 328 45.09 -49.61 -54.27
C PRO A 328 43.88 -48.71 -53.99
N ASN A 329 43.05 -48.42 -55.00
CA ASN A 329 41.84 -47.63 -54.81
C ASN A 329 40.80 -48.37 -53.95
N ARG A 330 40.72 -49.71 -54.08
CA ARG A 330 39.83 -50.52 -53.25
C ARG A 330 40.30 -50.56 -51.79
N ALA A 331 41.60 -50.66 -51.55
CA ALA A 331 42.16 -50.58 -50.20
C ALA A 331 41.83 -49.25 -49.51
N GLN A 332 41.87 -48.13 -50.26
CA GLN A 332 41.46 -46.82 -49.75
C GLN A 332 39.97 -46.79 -49.37
N LEU A 333 39.07 -47.32 -50.21
CA LEU A 333 37.64 -47.38 -49.91
C LEU A 333 37.32 -48.25 -48.68
N PHE A 334 38.08 -49.33 -48.44
CA PHE A 334 37.97 -50.12 -47.21
C PHE A 334 38.41 -49.32 -45.97
N ALA A 335 39.51 -48.57 -46.07
CA ALA A 335 39.96 -47.69 -44.99
C ALA A 335 38.94 -46.57 -44.71
N ASP A 336 38.35 -45.99 -45.76
CA ASP A 336 37.29 -44.99 -45.65
C ASP A 336 36.04 -45.56 -44.98
N LEU A 337 35.65 -46.81 -45.30
CA LEU A 337 34.52 -47.50 -44.65
C LEU A 337 34.76 -47.71 -43.16
N ILE A 338 35.95 -48.20 -42.78
CA ILE A 338 36.31 -48.45 -41.38
C ILE A 338 36.34 -47.12 -40.60
N SER A 339 36.97 -46.09 -41.17
CA SER A 339 37.07 -44.77 -40.53
C SER A 339 35.70 -44.10 -40.37
N ALA A 340 34.84 -44.15 -41.38
CA ALA A 340 33.49 -43.62 -41.32
C ALA A 340 32.61 -44.37 -40.32
N PHE A 341 32.76 -45.70 -40.23
CA PHE A 341 32.04 -46.51 -39.23
C PHE A 341 32.51 -46.19 -37.80
N ALA A 342 33.82 -46.03 -37.58
CA ALA A 342 34.37 -45.60 -36.30
C ALA A 342 33.88 -44.20 -35.91
N ALA A 343 33.85 -43.26 -36.87
CA ALA A 343 33.30 -41.91 -36.65
C ALA A 343 31.81 -41.95 -36.30
N LYS A 344 30.99 -42.76 -37.00
CA LYS A 344 29.58 -42.98 -36.66
C LYS A 344 29.43 -43.47 -35.22
N LYS A 345 30.21 -44.48 -34.82
CA LYS A 345 30.18 -45.03 -33.46
C LYS A 345 30.59 -44.00 -32.41
N GLY A 346 31.58 -43.15 -32.71
CA GLY A 346 31.97 -42.02 -31.87
C GLY A 346 30.83 -41.01 -31.69
N SER A 347 30.13 -40.65 -32.77
CA SER A 347 28.98 -39.74 -32.72
C SER A 347 27.78 -40.34 -31.99
N GLU A 348 27.51 -41.64 -32.14
CA GLU A 348 26.49 -42.35 -31.36
C GLU A 348 26.78 -42.31 -29.85
N ALA A 349 28.04 -42.55 -29.45
CA ALA A 349 28.43 -42.45 -28.05
C ALA A 349 28.29 -41.01 -27.52
N LYS A 350 28.69 -40.01 -28.32
CA LYS A 350 28.49 -38.59 -28.00
C LYS A 350 27.00 -38.24 -27.85
N LEU A 351 26.13 -38.80 -28.68
CA LEU A 351 24.69 -38.58 -28.60
C LEU A 351 24.13 -39.05 -27.25
N ILE A 352 24.50 -40.26 -26.81
CA ILE A 352 24.04 -40.82 -25.53
C ILE A 352 24.45 -39.91 -24.37
N GLU A 353 25.70 -39.43 -24.36
CA GLU A 353 26.18 -38.53 -23.30
C GLU A 353 25.44 -37.18 -23.30
N LEU A 354 25.19 -36.61 -24.49
CA LEU A 354 24.42 -35.37 -24.60
C LEU A 354 22.96 -35.55 -24.16
N GLU A 355 22.31 -36.67 -24.51
CA GLU A 355 20.95 -36.96 -24.08
C GLU A 355 20.86 -37.14 -22.55
N ASN A 356 21.85 -37.81 -21.94
CA ASN A 356 21.97 -37.91 -20.49
C ASN A 356 22.14 -36.53 -19.83
N ALA A 357 23.00 -35.68 -20.38
CA ALA A 357 23.20 -34.31 -19.90
C ALA A 357 21.92 -33.46 -20.00
N VAL A 358 21.18 -33.59 -21.12
CA VAL A 358 19.87 -32.95 -21.30
C VAL A 358 18.88 -33.42 -20.25
N GLN A 359 18.79 -34.73 -20.00
CA GLN A 359 17.86 -35.26 -18.99
C GLN A 359 18.20 -34.75 -17.59
N LEU A 360 19.46 -34.85 -17.17
CA LEU A 360 19.92 -34.38 -15.86
C LEU A 360 19.64 -32.89 -15.66
N LEU A 361 19.93 -32.07 -16.67
CA LEU A 361 19.69 -30.63 -16.60
C LEU A 361 18.19 -30.31 -16.57
N ASN A 362 17.38 -31.03 -17.35
CA ASN A 362 15.93 -30.87 -17.36
C ASN A 362 15.29 -31.21 -16.00
N GLU A 363 15.78 -32.26 -15.33
CA GLU A 363 15.35 -32.60 -13.97
C GLU A 363 15.73 -31.53 -12.94
N LYS A 364 16.97 -31.00 -13.01
CA LYS A 364 17.40 -29.86 -12.17
C LYS A 364 16.56 -28.62 -12.41
N LEU A 365 16.25 -28.30 -13.68
CA LEU A 365 15.44 -27.14 -14.04
C LEU A 365 14.01 -27.21 -13.48
N LYS A 366 13.43 -28.40 -13.29
CA LYS A 366 12.13 -28.53 -12.62
C LYS A 366 12.19 -28.06 -11.16
N VAL A 367 13.28 -28.39 -10.47
CA VAL A 367 13.50 -27.94 -9.08
C VAL A 367 13.72 -26.42 -9.07
N TYR A 368 14.59 -25.91 -9.96
CA TYR A 368 14.84 -24.47 -10.08
C TYR A 368 13.59 -23.67 -10.42
N ALA A 369 12.72 -24.17 -11.30
CA ALA A 369 11.47 -23.49 -11.63
C ALA A 369 10.54 -23.36 -10.41
N ARG A 370 10.46 -24.41 -9.57
CA ARG A 370 9.70 -24.37 -8.32
C ARG A 370 10.30 -23.38 -7.32
N GLU A 371 11.63 -23.41 -7.16
CA GLU A 371 12.34 -22.50 -6.25
C GLU A 371 12.25 -21.04 -6.72
N ALA A 372 12.32 -20.79 -8.03
CA ALA A 372 12.16 -19.47 -8.62
C ALA A 372 10.78 -18.87 -8.32
N ALA A 373 9.72 -19.69 -8.41
CA ALA A 373 8.36 -19.24 -8.09
C ALA A 373 8.20 -18.85 -6.61
N GLU A 374 8.82 -19.59 -5.69
CA GLU A 374 8.85 -19.22 -4.27
C GLU A 374 9.68 -17.97 -4.02
N LEU A 375 10.85 -17.83 -4.65
CA LEU A 375 11.68 -16.64 -4.56
C LEU A 375 10.90 -15.40 -5.05
N GLU A 376 10.22 -15.49 -6.20
CA GLU A 376 9.39 -14.42 -6.74
C GLU A 376 8.22 -14.07 -5.80
N ARG A 377 7.62 -15.07 -5.14
CA ARG A 377 6.59 -14.83 -4.13
C ARG A 377 7.15 -14.05 -2.93
N LEU A 378 8.32 -14.43 -2.43
CA LEU A 378 8.97 -13.75 -1.30
C LEU A 378 9.44 -12.34 -1.67
N GLU A 379 9.97 -12.14 -2.88
CA GLU A 379 10.34 -10.82 -3.41
C GLU A 379 9.13 -9.90 -3.51
N ARG A 380 8.01 -10.37 -4.08
CA ARG A 380 6.76 -9.60 -4.12
C ARG A 380 6.23 -9.25 -2.74
N GLU A 381 6.36 -10.15 -1.76
CA GLU A 381 5.98 -9.88 -0.37
C GLU A 381 6.87 -8.80 0.27
N PHE A 382 8.17 -8.84 -0.01
CA PHE A 382 9.12 -7.81 0.41
C PHE A 382 8.83 -6.46 -0.24
N ASP A 383 8.57 -6.42 -1.55
CA ASP A 383 8.27 -5.19 -2.27
C ASP A 383 6.96 -4.56 -1.78
N LEU A 384 5.94 -5.37 -1.49
CA LEU A 384 4.72 -4.91 -0.84
C LEU A 384 5.00 -4.31 0.54
N ALA A 385 5.79 -4.99 1.37
CA ALA A 385 6.16 -4.49 2.69
C ALA A 385 6.94 -3.16 2.58
N LYS A 386 7.86 -3.07 1.61
CA LYS A 386 8.64 -1.86 1.30
C LYS A 386 7.76 -0.72 0.83
N ALA A 387 6.80 -0.99 -0.04
CA ALA A 387 5.84 0.01 -0.54
C ALA A 387 4.96 0.54 0.59
N VAL A 388 4.41 -0.34 1.44
CA VAL A 388 3.63 0.06 2.62
C VAL A 388 4.47 0.89 3.59
N PHE A 389 5.70 0.46 3.88
CA PHE A 389 6.62 1.22 4.73
C PHE A 389 6.91 2.61 4.15
N THR A 390 7.24 2.69 2.85
CA THR A 390 7.57 3.95 2.16
C THR A 390 6.36 4.90 2.14
N SER A 391 5.16 4.37 1.87
CA SER A 391 3.91 5.13 1.93
C SER A 391 3.61 5.63 3.34
N ALA A 392 3.85 4.81 4.37
CA ALA A 392 3.68 5.22 5.76
C ALA A 392 4.66 6.33 6.16
N VAL A 393 5.94 6.24 5.74
CA VAL A 393 6.94 7.30 5.93
C VAL A 393 6.51 8.58 5.21
N ALA A 394 6.09 8.49 3.94
CA ALA A 394 5.62 9.64 3.18
C ALA A 394 4.40 10.31 3.84
N ARG A 395 3.47 9.52 4.37
CA ARG A 395 2.31 10.02 5.12
C ARG A 395 2.70 10.68 6.43
N LEU A 396 3.71 10.16 7.13
CA LEU A 396 4.25 10.78 8.34
C LEU A 396 4.84 12.15 8.00
N GLU A 397 5.67 12.25 6.97
CA GLU A 397 6.27 13.52 6.53
C GLU A 397 5.19 14.52 6.07
N ALA A 398 4.20 14.08 5.30
CA ALA A 398 3.08 14.92 4.91
C ALA A 398 2.23 15.38 6.12
N SER A 399 2.01 14.51 7.10
CA SER A 399 1.24 14.84 8.31
C SER A 399 1.97 15.82 9.23
N LYS A 400 3.30 15.84 9.27
CA LYS A 400 4.06 16.84 10.04
C LYS A 400 3.79 18.26 9.54
N ALA A 401 3.46 18.43 8.26
CA ALA A 401 3.10 19.73 7.69
C ALA A 401 1.67 20.18 8.05
N ASP A 402 0.80 19.28 8.52
CA ASP A 402 -0.63 19.54 8.78
C ASP A 402 -0.94 19.64 10.29
N VAL A 403 -0.21 20.52 10.99
CA VAL A 403 -0.39 20.79 12.44
C VAL A 403 -1.76 21.41 12.76
N PHE A 404 -2.41 22.02 11.76
CA PHE A 404 -3.64 22.80 11.93
C PHE A 404 -4.94 22.01 11.62
N ALA A 405 -4.84 20.73 11.29
CA ALA A 405 -5.98 19.86 10.97
C ALA A 405 -7.07 19.80 12.05
N SER A 406 -6.67 19.56 13.31
CA SER A 406 -7.62 19.36 14.42
C SER A 406 -8.00 20.66 15.11
N TYR A 407 -7.04 21.58 15.24
CA TYR A 407 -7.20 22.88 15.90
C TYR A 407 -6.72 23.99 14.96
N PRO A 408 -7.56 24.44 14.02
CA PRO A 408 -7.15 25.45 13.07
C PRO A 408 -6.90 26.81 13.72
N VAL A 409 -6.21 27.69 13.01
CA VAL A 409 -5.92 29.05 13.49
C VAL A 409 -7.20 29.87 13.55
N ILE A 410 -7.55 30.39 14.73
CA ILE A 410 -8.67 31.31 14.90
C ILE A 410 -8.26 32.73 14.51
N GLN A 411 -9.10 33.43 13.74
CA GLN A 411 -8.85 34.81 13.33
C GLN A 411 -9.81 35.76 14.02
N LEU A 412 -9.30 36.93 14.41
CA LEU A 412 -10.11 38.01 14.97
C LEU A 412 -10.80 38.74 13.81
N MET A 413 -12.14 38.75 13.80
CA MET A 413 -12.90 39.49 12.81
C MET A 413 -13.11 40.93 13.24
N SER A 414 -13.46 41.11 14.51
CA SER A 414 -13.63 42.41 15.14
C SER A 414 -12.90 42.37 16.48
N PRO A 415 -11.92 43.26 16.74
CA PRO A 415 -11.23 43.30 18.03
C PRO A 415 -12.22 43.67 19.16
N PRO A 416 -11.86 43.39 20.42
CA PRO A 416 -12.70 43.73 21.56
C PRO A 416 -13.12 45.19 21.54
N SER A 417 -14.42 45.45 21.61
CA SER A 417 -14.93 46.80 21.56
C SER A 417 -14.73 47.53 22.90
N LEU A 418 -14.43 48.83 22.82
CA LEU A 418 -14.42 49.73 23.97
C LEU A 418 -15.83 50.32 24.14
N PRO A 419 -16.62 49.91 25.14
CA PRO A 419 -18.02 50.34 25.26
C PRO A 419 -18.13 51.80 25.70
N VAL A 420 -18.82 52.60 24.88
CA VAL A 420 -19.09 54.02 25.17
C VAL A 420 -20.21 54.18 26.21
N ASN A 421 -21.22 53.30 26.19
CA ASN A 421 -22.39 53.37 27.08
C ASN A 421 -22.42 52.21 28.07
N SER A 422 -22.96 52.46 29.27
CA SER A 422 -23.20 51.40 30.27
C SER A 422 -24.27 50.42 29.75
N TYR A 423 -23.96 49.13 29.79
CA TYR A 423 -24.88 48.05 29.41
C TYR A 423 -26.05 47.90 30.40
N SER A 424 -25.79 48.12 31.70
CA SER A 424 -26.78 48.12 32.78
C SER A 424 -26.34 49.08 33.88
N PRO A 425 -27.26 49.79 34.56
CA PRO A 425 -28.71 49.87 34.30
C PRO A 425 -29.09 50.78 33.12
N LYS A 426 -30.08 50.36 32.31
CA LYS A 426 -30.57 51.15 31.16
C LYS A 426 -31.68 52.11 31.60
N LYS A 427 -31.36 53.41 31.69
CA LYS A 427 -32.29 54.46 32.13
C LYS A 427 -33.61 54.48 31.32
N SER A 428 -33.53 54.31 30.00
CA SER A 428 -34.71 54.33 29.11
C SER A 428 -35.69 53.18 29.38
N ILE A 429 -35.18 51.96 29.56
CA ILE A 429 -36.01 50.78 29.85
C ILE A 429 -36.62 50.89 31.25
N ALA A 430 -35.86 51.38 32.22
CA ALA A 430 -36.35 51.55 33.59
C ALA A 430 -37.54 52.53 33.64
N ILE A 431 -37.46 53.65 32.93
CA ILE A 431 -38.54 54.65 32.85
C ILE A 431 -39.77 54.08 32.10
N ALA A 432 -39.55 53.42 30.97
CA ALA A 432 -40.64 52.82 30.19
C ALA A 432 -41.38 51.71 30.98
N ALA A 433 -40.63 50.86 31.70
CA ALA A 433 -41.20 49.82 32.56
C ALA A 433 -41.99 50.42 33.73
N ALA A 434 -41.50 51.51 34.33
CA ALA A 434 -42.23 52.22 35.37
C ALA A 434 -43.57 52.76 34.87
N LEU A 435 -43.57 53.43 33.71
CA LEU A 435 -44.79 53.95 33.08
C LEU A 435 -45.78 52.84 32.73
N ALA A 436 -45.33 51.75 32.11
CA ALA A 436 -46.17 50.61 31.77
C ALA A 436 -46.78 49.97 33.03
N ALA A 437 -45.98 49.75 34.07
CA ALA A 437 -46.44 49.19 35.34
C ALA A 437 -47.50 50.09 36.00
N MET A 438 -47.29 51.41 35.99
CA MET A 438 -48.27 52.37 36.49
C MET A 438 -49.59 52.30 35.69
N ILE A 439 -49.53 52.22 34.36
CA ILE A 439 -50.73 52.11 33.51
C ILE A 439 -51.50 50.81 33.79
N PHE A 440 -50.84 49.65 33.78
CA PHE A 440 -51.50 48.36 34.04
C PHE A 440 -52.13 48.32 35.43
N LEU A 441 -51.44 48.86 36.42
CA LEU A 441 -51.92 48.87 37.79
C LEU A 441 -53.10 49.83 37.97
N SER A 442 -53.08 50.97 37.28
CA SER A 442 -54.23 51.89 37.20
C SER A 442 -55.46 51.22 36.59
N MET A 443 -55.28 50.46 35.51
CA MET A 443 -56.35 49.76 34.81
C MET A 443 -56.95 48.64 35.68
N GLY A 444 -56.10 47.87 36.36
CA GLY A 444 -56.54 46.82 37.28
C GLY A 444 -57.36 47.36 38.45
N ILE A 445 -56.92 48.48 39.05
CA ILE A 445 -57.66 49.14 40.12
C ILE A 445 -58.99 49.74 39.60
N LEU A 446 -59.01 50.26 38.37
CA LEU A 446 -60.22 50.77 37.73
C LEU A 446 -61.24 49.66 37.48
N MET A 447 -60.80 48.50 37.00
CA MET A 447 -61.64 47.29 36.85
C MET A 447 -62.24 46.85 38.19
N ILE A 448 -61.43 46.81 39.26
CA ILE A 448 -61.91 46.44 40.61
C ILE A 448 -62.94 47.46 41.11
N ASN A 449 -62.72 48.75 40.89
CA ASN A 449 -63.64 49.81 41.30
C ASN A 449 -64.98 49.76 40.53
N LYS A 450 -64.93 49.44 39.23
CA LYS A 450 -66.13 49.29 38.36
C LYS A 450 -66.72 47.87 38.34
N ARG A 451 -66.23 46.95 39.18
CA ARG A 451 -66.61 45.53 39.18
C ARG A 451 -68.11 45.29 39.14
N ARG A 452 -68.91 46.05 39.91
CA ARG A 452 -70.37 45.89 39.97
C ARG A 452 -71.05 46.27 38.66
N VAL A 453 -70.55 47.30 37.99
CA VAL A 453 -71.06 47.79 36.69
C VAL A 453 -70.68 46.81 35.57
N ILE A 454 -69.45 46.29 35.60
CA ILE A 454 -68.96 45.33 34.61
C ILE A 454 -69.72 44.00 34.74
N ILE A 455 -69.91 43.49 35.97
CA ILE A 455 -70.67 42.26 36.21
C ILE A 455 -72.14 42.45 35.80
N SER A 456 -72.75 43.61 36.05
CA SER A 456 -74.12 43.89 35.59
C SER A 456 -74.25 44.02 34.07
N ALA A 457 -73.19 44.43 33.37
CA ALA A 457 -73.16 44.50 31.91
C ALA A 457 -72.96 43.11 31.28
N LEU A 458 -72.19 42.22 31.93
CA LEU A 458 -71.98 40.84 31.48
C LEU A 458 -73.18 39.92 31.75
N MET A 459 -74.01 40.22 32.76
CA MET A 459 -75.22 39.45 33.06
C MET A 459 -76.47 39.91 32.29
N LYS A 460 -76.38 40.95 31.45
CA LYS A 460 -77.38 41.21 30.42
C LYS A 460 -77.07 40.29 29.23
N GLN A 461 -77.68 39.11 29.20
CA GLN A 461 -77.81 38.36 27.95
C GLN A 461 -78.56 39.22 26.92
N PRO A 462 -78.14 39.24 25.65
CA PRO A 462 -78.97 39.72 24.57
C PRO A 462 -80.08 38.69 24.32
N ASP A 463 -81.34 39.15 24.29
CA ASP A 463 -82.40 38.47 23.54
C ASP A 463 -82.20 38.70 22.03
#